data_AF-A0A8R1IJH6-F1
#
_entry.id   AF-A0A8R1IJH6-F1
#
_cell.length_a   1.000
_cell.length_b   1.000
_cell.length_c   1.000
_cell.angle_alpha   90.00
_cell.angle_beta   90.00
_cell.angle_gamma   90.00
#
_symmetry.space_group_name_H-M   'P 1'
#
loop_
_entity.id
_entity.type
_entity.pdbx_description
1 polymer ?
#
loop_
_entity_poly.entity_id
_entity_poly.type
_entity_poly.pdbx_seq_one_letter_code
_entity_poly.pdbx_strand_id
1 'polypeptide(L)'
;MNELKWDKTLEAEADKLAKSCKYKQHNDNYRVYIFGMYLQDPTRHLVDQGNFVEAVNLVNKLGFPFCNLVEMVVPKQEKIACFNAPHCNTHPNTKVNEICLLGP
;
A
#
# COMPACT_ATOMS: atom_id res chain seq x y z
N MET A 1 5.47 -7.24 -14.18
CA MET A 1 5.69 -7.07 -12.74
C MET A 1 7.18 -6.88 -12.58
N ASN A 2 7.61 -5.76 -12.01
CA ASN A 2 9.02 -5.52 -11.76
C ASN A 2 9.40 -6.20 -10.43
N GLU A 3 10.68 -6.55 -10.31
CA GLU A 3 11.22 -7.00 -9.03
C GLU A 3 11.26 -5.81 -8.07
N LEU A 4 10.60 -5.92 -6.93
CA LEU A 4 10.62 -4.88 -5.90
C LEU A 4 11.91 -4.97 -5.10
N LYS A 5 12.71 -3.91 -5.13
CA LYS A 5 13.95 -3.80 -4.36
C LYS A 5 13.72 -3.02 -3.09
N TRP A 6 14.33 -3.46 -2.00
CA TRP A 6 14.28 -2.70 -0.75
C TRP A 6 14.96 -1.33 -0.93
N ASP A 7 14.28 -0.26 -0.53
CA ASP A 7 14.79 1.10 -0.69
C ASP A 7 14.96 1.82 0.65
N LYS A 8 16.17 2.32 0.90
CA LYS A 8 16.54 3.00 2.15
C LYS A 8 15.89 4.38 2.30
N THR A 9 15.57 5.05 1.20
CA THR A 9 14.87 6.35 1.23
C THR A 9 13.40 6.16 1.60
N LEU A 10 12.73 5.16 1.00
CA LEU A 10 11.39 4.75 1.40
C LEU A 10 11.36 4.25 2.83
N GLU A 11 12.37 3.54 3.31
CA GLU A 11 12.48 3.08 4.70
C GLU A 11 12.52 4.27 5.69
N ALA A 12 13.29 5.31 5.39
CA ALA A 12 13.35 6.51 6.22
C ALA A 12 12.01 7.28 6.24
N GLU A 13 11.33 7.37 5.10
CA GLU A 13 10.02 8.03 5.01
C GLU A 13 8.93 7.20 5.70
N ALA A 14 8.98 5.88 5.55
CA ALA A 14 8.15 4.91 6.26
C ALA A 14 8.25 5.08 7.78
N ASP A 15 9.47 5.13 8.33
CA ASP A 15 9.73 5.35 9.76
C ASP A 15 9.15 6.69 10.25
N LYS A 16 9.32 7.76 9.47
CA LYS A 16 8.76 9.08 9.78
C LYS A 16 7.23 9.06 9.79
N LEU A 17 6.59 8.40 8.82
CA LEU A 17 5.13 8.24 8.78
C LEU A 17 4.63 7.41 9.95
N ALA A 18 5.33 6.33 10.30
CA ALA A 18 5.01 5.48 11.44
C ALA A 18 4.96 6.30 12.73
N LYS A 19 6.00 7.10 12.99
CA LYS A 19 6.09 7.96 14.18
C LYS A 19 5.06 9.08 14.21
N SER A 20 4.58 9.53 13.06
CA SER A 20 3.61 10.63 12.99
C SER A 20 2.21 10.25 13.47
N CYS A 21 1.86 8.95 13.48
CA CYS A 21 0.50 8.44 13.66
C CYS A 21 -0.59 9.10 12.78
N LYS A 22 -0.22 9.84 11.72
CA LYS A 22 -1.20 10.46 10.81
C LYS A 22 -1.83 9.44 9.87
N TYR A 23 -2.96 9.80 9.27
CA TYR A 23 -3.57 9.03 8.19
C TYR A 23 -2.59 8.96 7.01
N LYS A 24 -2.47 7.79 6.38
CA LYS A 24 -1.51 7.55 5.30
C LYS A 24 -2.19 7.86 3.96
N GLN A 25 -1.47 8.49 3.05
CA GLN A 25 -1.96 8.84 1.71
C GLN A 25 -0.90 8.48 0.68
N HIS A 26 -1.33 8.14 -0.53
CA HIS A 26 -0.42 8.09 -1.67
C HIS A 26 0.14 9.49 -1.95
N ASN A 27 1.30 9.55 -2.58
CA ASN A 27 1.83 10.77 -3.18
C ASN A 27 2.60 10.44 -4.47
N ASP A 28 3.27 11.44 -5.03
CA ASP A 28 3.99 11.30 -6.30
C ASP A 28 5.21 10.39 -6.23
N ASN A 29 5.76 10.18 -5.03
CA ASN A 29 6.98 9.39 -4.80
C ASN A 29 6.70 7.97 -4.32
N TYR A 30 5.55 7.72 -3.69
CA TYR A 30 5.18 6.41 -3.23
C TYR A 30 3.67 6.19 -3.18
N ARG A 31 3.28 4.93 -3.30
CA ARG A 31 1.97 4.42 -2.96
C ARG A 31 2.03 3.69 -1.61
N VAL A 32 0.97 3.84 -0.82
CA VAL A 32 0.85 3.16 0.47
C VAL A 32 0.12 1.85 0.25
N TYR A 33 0.79 0.75 0.59
CA TYR A 33 0.21 -0.57 0.65
C TYR A 33 -0.09 -0.93 2.11
N ILE A 34 -1.33 -1.33 2.37
CA ILE A 34 -1.80 -1.69 3.70
C ILE A 34 -2.07 -3.19 3.73
N PHE A 35 -1.48 -3.89 4.70
CA PHE A 35 -1.81 -5.29 4.95
C PHE A 35 -2.72 -5.41 6.17
N GLY A 36 -3.92 -5.97 6.01
CA GLY A 36 -4.85 -6.15 7.13
C GLY A 36 -6.05 -7.05 6.84
N MET A 37 -6.37 -7.95 7.76
CA MET A 37 -7.43 -8.97 7.62
C MET A 37 -8.87 -8.43 7.54
N TYR A 38 -9.12 -7.16 7.89
CA TYR A 38 -10.47 -6.63 8.07
C TYR A 38 -10.85 -5.48 7.12
N LEU A 39 -10.02 -5.18 6.13
CA LEU A 39 -10.32 -4.15 5.13
C LEU A 39 -10.83 -4.83 3.86
N GLN A 40 -11.99 -4.39 3.38
CA GLN A 40 -12.58 -4.90 2.15
C GLN A 40 -11.71 -4.48 0.97
N ASP A 41 -11.16 -5.45 0.24
CA ASP A 41 -10.43 -5.22 -1.00
C ASP A 41 -11.44 -5.05 -2.15
N PRO A 42 -11.66 -3.83 -2.67
CA PRO A 42 -12.61 -3.57 -3.75
C PRO A 42 -12.18 -4.21 -5.07
N THR A 43 -10.90 -4.60 -5.20
CA THR A 43 -10.36 -5.23 -6.42
C THR A 43 -10.48 -6.74 -6.39
N ARG A 44 -10.84 -7.34 -5.24
CA ARG A 44 -10.82 -8.79 -5.03
C ARG A 44 -11.60 -9.56 -6.10
N HIS A 45 -12.81 -9.10 -6.40
CA HIS A 45 -13.66 -9.73 -7.40
C HIS A 45 -13.04 -9.71 -8.82
N LEU A 46 -12.32 -8.65 -9.18
CA LEU A 46 -11.62 -8.54 -10.46
C LEU A 46 -10.43 -9.49 -10.50
N VAL A 47 -9.67 -9.58 -9.40
CA VAL A 47 -8.54 -10.51 -9.28
C VAL A 47 -9.01 -11.96 -9.37
N ASP A 48 -10.07 -12.33 -8.65
CA ASP A 48 -10.63 -13.69 -8.68
C ASP A 48 -11.16 -14.08 -10.07
N GLN A 49 -11.54 -13.10 -10.90
CA GLN A 49 -11.95 -13.30 -12.30
C GLN A 49 -10.78 -13.24 -13.31
N GLY A 50 -9.56 -12.95 -12.86
CA GLY A 50 -8.40 -12.76 -13.75
C GLY A 50 -8.37 -11.41 -14.48
N ASN A 51 -9.22 -10.46 -14.12
CA ASN A 51 -9.33 -9.13 -14.74
C ASN A 51 -8.30 -8.14 -14.15
N PHE A 52 -7.01 -8.48 -14.27
CA PHE A 52 -5.91 -7.72 -13.64
C PHE A 52 -5.78 -6.28 -14.16
N VAL A 53 -6.02 -6.04 -15.45
CA VAL A 53 -5.96 -4.69 -16.03
C VAL A 53 -7.00 -3.77 -15.38
N GLU A 54 -8.21 -4.28 -15.21
CA GLU A 54 -9.31 -3.53 -14.58
C GLU A 54 -9.06 -3.33 -13.09
N ALA A 55 -8.49 -4.33 -12.42
CA ALA A 55 -8.06 -4.22 -11.03
C ALA A 55 -7.02 -3.10 -10.84
N VAL A 56 -5.99 -3.05 -11.69
CA VAL A 56 -4.97 -1.98 -11.67
C VAL A 56 -5.59 -0.61 -11.95
N ASN A 57 -6.51 -0.52 -12.92
CA ASN A 57 -7.21 0.73 -13.21
C ASN A 57 -8.05 1.22 -12.02
N LEU A 58 -8.73 0.31 -11.32
CA LEU A 58 -9.52 0.64 -10.12
C LEU A 58 -8.63 1.16 -8.99
N VAL A 59 -7.50 0.50 -8.69
CA VAL A 59 -6.51 0.96 -7.70
C VAL A 59 -6.01 2.37 -8.02
N ASN A 60 -5.69 2.63 -9.29
CA ASN A 60 -5.23 3.94 -9.71
C ASN A 60 -6.31 5.02 -9.59
N LYS A 61 -7.58 4.68 -9.81
CA LYS A 61 -8.71 5.61 -9.72
C LYS A 61 -9.08 5.99 -8.29
N LEU A 62 -9.00 5.07 -7.33
CA LEU A 62 -9.46 5.32 -5.96
C LEU A 62 -8.62 6.36 -5.23
N GLY A 63 -7.32 6.45 -5.50
CA GLY A 63 -6.47 7.55 -5.02
C GLY A 63 -6.26 7.63 -3.49
N PHE A 64 -6.86 6.74 -2.71
CA PHE A 64 -6.63 6.58 -1.28
C PHE A 64 -6.10 5.16 -0.97
N PRO A 65 -5.30 4.98 0.09
CA PRO A 65 -4.78 3.65 0.44
C PRO A 65 -5.86 2.73 1.00
N PHE A 66 -5.85 1.47 0.57
CA PHE A 66 -6.70 0.40 1.10
C PHE A 66 -5.97 -0.94 1.01
N CYS A 67 -6.46 -1.96 1.73
CA CYS A 67 -5.89 -3.29 1.66
C CYS A 67 -6.19 -3.93 0.31
N ASN A 68 -5.15 -4.15 -0.50
CA ASN A 68 -5.26 -4.85 -1.78
C ASN A 68 -3.90 -5.33 -2.27
N LEU A 69 -3.84 -6.55 -2.81
CA LEU A 69 -2.59 -7.11 -3.35
C LEU A 69 -2.17 -6.46 -4.68
N VAL A 70 -3.08 -5.72 -5.32
CA VAL A 70 -2.88 -5.17 -6.66
C VAL A 70 -1.81 -4.08 -6.67
N GLU A 71 -1.70 -3.28 -5.60
CA GLU A 71 -0.64 -2.27 -5.43
C GLU A 71 0.77 -2.84 -5.66
N MET A 72 1.05 -4.06 -5.17
CA MET A 72 2.36 -4.70 -5.30
C MET A 72 2.70 -5.12 -6.74
N VAL A 73 1.69 -5.28 -7.60
CA VAL A 73 1.88 -5.78 -8.98
C VAL A 73 1.73 -4.68 -10.02
N VAL A 74 1.46 -3.43 -9.61
CA VAL A 74 1.44 -2.27 -10.50
C VAL A 74 2.81 -2.16 -11.19
N PRO A 75 2.90 -2.20 -12.53
CA PRO A 75 4.18 -2.28 -13.24
C PRO A 75 5.14 -1.10 -13.02
N LYS A 76 4.65 0.02 -12.48
CA LYS A 76 5.48 1.19 -12.17
C LYS A 76 6.20 1.09 -10.83
N GLN A 77 5.94 0.06 -10.03
CA GLN A 77 6.57 -0.10 -8.72
C GLN A 77 7.86 -0.92 -8.87
N GLU A 78 8.98 -0.36 -8.44
CA GLU A 78 10.30 -1.00 -8.46
C GLU A 78 10.95 -1.04 -7.07
N LYS A 79 10.39 -0.29 -6.12
CA LYS A 79 10.93 -0.13 -4.77
C LYS A 79 9.89 -0.46 -3.73
N ILE A 80 10.34 -1.01 -2.60
CA ILE A 80 9.51 -1.27 -1.44
C ILE A 80 10.25 -0.96 -0.15
N ALA A 81 9.52 -0.46 0.85
CA ALA A 81 9.95 -0.51 2.25
C ALA A 81 8.73 -0.72 3.14
N CYS A 82 8.81 -1.67 4.06
CA CYS A 82 7.74 -2.00 5.00
C CYS A 82 8.12 -1.61 6.42
N PHE A 83 7.12 -1.25 7.22
CA PHE A 83 7.32 -0.83 8.59
C PHE A 83 6.16 -1.24 9.47
N ASN A 84 6.49 -1.47 10.74
CA ASN A 84 5.50 -1.74 11.77
C ASN A 84 5.13 -0.45 12.50
N ALA A 85 3.83 -0.18 12.61
CA ALA A 85 3.26 0.96 13.35
C ALA A 85 2.35 0.48 14.50
N PRO A 86 2.85 -0.33 15.47
CA PRO A 86 2.03 -1.01 16.48
C PRO A 86 1.30 -0.08 17.45
N HIS A 87 1.71 1.20 17.52
CA HIS A 87 1.18 2.19 18.46
C HIS A 87 0.28 3.25 17.82
N CYS A 88 0.06 3.19 16.51
CA CYS A 88 -0.79 4.13 15.81
C CYS A 88 -2.04 3.42 15.30
N ASN A 89 -3.23 3.91 15.66
CA ASN A 89 -4.46 3.51 14.97
C ASN A 89 -4.45 4.18 13.59
N THR A 90 -3.81 3.51 12.64
CA THR A 90 -3.56 4.06 11.31
C THR A 90 -4.82 4.13 10.44
N HIS A 91 -5.90 3.48 10.88
CA HIS A 91 -7.22 3.46 10.26
C HIS A 91 -8.30 3.32 11.37
N PRO A 92 -9.46 4.01 11.27
CA PRO A 92 -10.44 4.11 12.36
C PRO A 92 -11.02 2.77 12.84
N ASN A 93 -10.99 1.74 12.00
CA ASN A 93 -11.62 0.44 12.29
C ASN A 93 -10.65 -0.75 12.29
N THR A 94 -9.34 -0.52 12.23
CA THR A 94 -8.37 -1.62 12.13
C THR A 94 -7.06 -1.35 12.86
N LYS A 95 -6.58 -2.38 13.57
CA LYS A 95 -5.19 -2.47 14.03
C LYS A 95 -4.30 -2.93 12.88
N VAL A 96 -4.11 -2.06 11.89
CA VAL A 96 -3.10 -2.30 10.85
C VAL A 96 -1.76 -2.03 11.49
N ASN A 97 -1.01 -3.11 11.73
CA ASN A 97 0.31 -3.04 12.33
C ASN A 97 1.41 -2.91 11.28
N GLU A 98 1.18 -3.32 10.03
CA GLU A 98 2.20 -3.35 8.98
C GLU A 98 1.74 -2.57 7.73
N ILE A 99 2.60 -1.68 7.27
CA ILE A 99 2.37 -0.81 6.11
C ILE A 99 3.63 -0.82 5.27
N CYS A 100 3.48 -0.84 3.95
CA CYS A 100 4.60 -0.67 3.03
C CYS A 100 4.42 0.58 2.16
N LEU A 101 5.53 1.20 1.79
CA LEU A 101 5.60 2.19 0.73
C LEU A 101 6.15 1.51 -0.51
N LEU A 102 5.48 1.73 -1.64
CA LEU A 102 5.85 1.24 -2.95
C LEU A 102 6.22 2.45 -3.82
N GLY A 103 7.43 2.49 -4.37
CA GLY A 103 7.86 3.58 -5.25
C GLY A 103 8.23 3.09 -6.64
N PRO A 104 8.28 3.99 -7.64
CA PRO A 104 9.04 3.75 -8.86
C PRO A 104 10.53 3.64 -8.56
#